data_AF-A0ABD0RBM2-F1
#
_entry.id   AF-A0ABD0RBM2-F1
#
_cell.length_a   1.000
_cell.length_b   1.000
_cell.length_c   1.000
_cell.angle_alpha   90.00
_cell.angle_beta   90.00
_cell.angle_gamma   90.00
#
_symmetry.space_group_name_H-M   'P 1'
#
loop_
_entity.id
_entity.type
_entity.pdbx_description
1 polymer ?
#
loop_
_entity_poly.entity_id
_entity_poly.type
_entity_poly.pdbx_seq_one_letter_code
_entity_poly.pdbx_strand_id
1 'polypeptide(L)' 'MADAKQKRNEQLKRWIGSETDLEPPILKKKKTKVKFDDGAVFLAACSSGDTEEVLRMLDRDADINYANVDGLTALHQ' A
#
# COMPACT_ATOMS: atom_id res chain seq x y z
N MET A 1 -24.71 13.86 23.08
CA MET A 1 -24.31 12.79 22.14
C MET A 1 -24.62 13.06 20.66
N ALA A 2 -25.47 14.04 20.30
CA ALA A 2 -25.73 14.41 18.89
C ALA A 2 -24.57 15.18 18.21
N ASP A 3 -23.71 15.81 19.00
CA ASP A 3 -22.69 16.76 18.54
C ASP A 3 -21.58 16.12 17.67
N ALA A 4 -21.06 14.94 18.04
CA ALA A 4 -19.97 14.29 17.31
C ALA A 4 -20.39 13.79 15.91
N LYS A 5 -21.58 13.18 15.80
CA LYS A 5 -22.12 12.72 14.51
C LYS A 5 -22.40 13.88 13.57
N GLN A 6 -22.95 14.97 14.10
CA GLN A 6 -23.25 16.16 13.31
C GLN A 6 -21.97 16.85 12.81
N LYS A 7 -20.96 17.01 13.68
CA LYS A 7 -19.64 17.52 13.29
C LYS A 7 -18.96 16.66 12.23
N ARG A 8 -19.06 15.33 12.32
CA ARG A 8 -18.53 14.42 11.28
C ARG A 8 -19.25 14.60 9.94
N ASN A 9 -20.57 14.74 9.96
CA ASN A 9 -21.34 15.01 8.74
C ASN A 9 -20.94 16.34 8.09
N GLU A 10 -20.77 17.40 8.87
CA GLU A 10 -20.30 18.70 8.37
C GLU A 10 -18.89 18.62 7.80
N GLN A 11 -17.99 17.86 8.43
CA GLN A 11 -16.64 17.63 7.92
C GLN A 11 -16.66 16.90 6.57
N LEU A 12 -17.47 15.85 6.44
CA LEU A 12 -17.62 15.12 5.17
C LEU A 12 -18.15 16.02 4.05
N LYS A 13 -19.12 16.89 4.35
CA LYS A 13 -19.63 17.88 3.38
C LYS A 13 -18.53 18.84 2.90
N ARG A 14 -17.61 19.24 3.79
CA ARG A 14 -16.47 20.10 3.42
C ARG A 14 -15.39 19.37 2.64
N TRP A 15 -15.27 18.06 2.83
CA TRP A 15 -14.29 17.24 2.11
C TRP A 15 -14.68 17.06 0.64
N ILE A 16 -15.98 16.92 0.33
CA ILE A 16 -16.47 16.83 -1.06
C ILE A 16 -16.12 18.12 -1.82
N GLY A 17 -15.45 17.99 -2.96
CA GLY A 17 -14.98 19.11 -3.78
C GLY A 17 -13.73 19.83 -3.23
N SER A 18 -13.14 19.34 -2.14
CA SER A 18 -11.84 19.82 -1.67
C SER A 18 -10.72 19.38 -2.61
N GLU A 19 -9.54 20.00 -2.50
CA GLU A 19 -8.36 19.60 -3.27
C GLU A 19 -8.05 18.11 -3.12
N THR A 20 -8.17 17.56 -1.90
CA THR A 20 -7.95 16.14 -1.62
C THR A 20 -8.95 15.21 -2.31
N ASP A 21 -10.19 15.63 -2.50
CA ASP A 21 -11.23 14.84 -3.20
C ASP A 21 -11.01 14.87 -4.73
N LEU A 22 -10.40 15.94 -5.24
CA LEU A 22 -10.09 16.11 -6.66
C LEU A 22 -8.78 15.44 -7.08
N GLU A 23 -7.93 15.03 -6.14
CA GLU A 23 -6.69 14.33 -6.44
C GLU A 23 -6.99 12.97 -7.12
N PRO A 24 -6.25 12.63 -8.20
CA PRO A 24 -6.49 11.40 -8.92
C PRO A 24 -6.14 10.17 -8.04
N PRO A 25 -6.90 9.07 -8.14
CA PRO A 25 -6.67 7.86 -7.34
C PRO A 25 -5.31 7.20 -7.64
N ILE A 26 -4.77 7.43 -8.84
CA ILE A 26 -3.46 6.96 -9.24
C ILE A 26 -2.55 8.17 -9.40
N LEU A 27 -1.64 8.34 -8.44
CA LEU A 27 -0.62 9.37 -8.51
C LEU A 27 0.36 9.05 -9.65
N LYS A 28 0.63 10.04 -10.51
CA LYS A 28 1.64 9.89 -11.57
C LYS A 28 2.99 9.54 -10.92
N LYS A 29 3.64 8.47 -11.42
CA LYS A 29 4.93 7.96 -10.92
C LYS A 29 6.02 9.04 -11.00
N LYS A 30 6.13 9.86 -9.95
CA LYS A 30 7.31 10.68 -9.68
C LYS A 30 8.40 9.76 -9.12
N LYS A 31 9.67 10.08 -9.33
CA LYS A 31 10.78 9.36 -8.67
C LYS A 31 10.59 9.45 -7.16
N THR A 32 10.14 8.37 -6.53
CA THR A 32 9.96 8.31 -5.08
C THR A 32 11.34 8.27 -4.43
N LYS A 33 11.56 9.13 -3.43
CA LYS A 33 12.78 9.09 -2.61
C LYS A 33 12.70 8.01 -1.54
N VAL A 34 11.48 7.67 -1.12
CA VAL A 34 11.20 6.65 -0.12
C VAL A 34 11.15 5.29 -0.81
N LYS A 35 11.88 4.33 -0.25
CA LYS A 35 11.88 2.92 -0.65
C LYS A 35 11.74 2.08 0.62
N PHE A 36 11.14 0.91 0.47
CA PHE A 36 11.10 -0.12 1.51
C PHE A 36 12.15 -1.18 1.20
N ASP A 37 12.44 -2.02 2.19
CA ASP A 37 13.28 -3.20 2.01
C ASP A 37 12.63 -4.15 0.99
N ASP A 38 13.43 -4.69 0.07
CA ASP A 38 12.91 -5.50 -1.03
C ASP A 38 12.22 -6.79 -0.54
N GLY A 39 12.69 -7.38 0.57
CA GLY A 39 12.04 -8.56 1.16
C GLY A 39 10.68 -8.23 1.78
N ALA A 40 10.57 -7.07 2.44
CA ALA A 40 9.28 -6.59 2.96
C ALA A 40 8.29 -6.29 1.82
N VAL A 41 8.75 -5.69 0.73
CA VAL A 41 7.92 -5.44 -0.47
C VAL A 41 7.50 -6.75 -1.12
N PHE A 42 8.41 -7.74 -1.20
CA PHE A 42 8.13 -9.04 -1.78
C PHE A 42 7.05 -9.79 -1.00
N LEU A 43 7.17 -9.87 0.33
CA LEU A 43 6.13 -10.49 1.17
C LEU A 43 4.78 -9.77 1.04
N ALA A 44 4.78 -8.44 0.95
CA ALA A 44 3.56 -7.66 0.78
C ALA A 44 2.89 -7.93 -0.58
N ALA A 45 3.68 -8.03 -1.67
CA ALA A 45 3.19 -8.35 -3.00
C ALA A 45 2.61 -9.77 -3.08
N CYS A 46 3.25 -10.75 -2.43
CA CYS A 46 2.72 -12.10 -2.30
C CYS A 46 1.40 -12.10 -1.49
N SER A 47 1.36 -11.41 -0.36
CA SER A 47 0.17 -11.36 0.52
C SER A 47 -1.02 -10.64 -0.13
N SER A 48 -0.79 -9.64 -0.98
CA SER A 48 -1.86 -8.96 -1.74
C SER A 48 -2.35 -9.76 -2.95
N GLY A 49 -1.63 -10.81 -3.35
CA GLY A 49 -1.92 -11.57 -4.56
C GLY A 49 -1.53 -10.85 -5.87
N ASP A 50 -0.68 -9.82 -5.80
CA ASP A 50 -0.20 -9.10 -6.98
C ASP A 50 0.89 -9.89 -7.71
N THR A 51 0.44 -10.90 -8.47
CA THR A 51 1.33 -11.81 -9.21
C THR A 51 2.23 -11.09 -10.22
N GLU A 52 1.76 -9.98 -10.81
CA GLU A 52 2.57 -9.21 -11.76
C GLU A 52 3.76 -8.54 -11.05
N GLU A 53 3.54 -7.94 -9.87
CA GLU A 53 4.63 -7.37 -9.09
C GLU A 53 5.58 -8.45 -8.56
N VAL A 54 5.06 -9.58 -8.07
CA VAL A 54 5.89 -10.71 -7.63
C VAL A 54 6.81 -11.18 -8.75
N LEU A 55 6.27 -11.38 -9.97
CA LEU A 55 7.09 -11.76 -11.13
C LEU A 55 8.14 -10.70 -11.47
N ARG A 56 7.78 -9.41 -11.46
CA ARG A 56 8.74 -8.32 -11.69
C ARG A 56 9.86 -8.27 -10.66
N MET A 57 9.58 -8.64 -9.41
CA MET A 57 10.59 -8.70 -8.35
C MET A 57 11.50 -9.91 -8.50
N LEU A 58 10.95 -11.07 -8.88
CA LEU A 58 11.74 -12.26 -9.17
C LEU A 58 12.67 -12.05 -10.37
N ASP A 59 12.23 -11.34 -11.42
CA ASP A 59 13.07 -10.93 -12.56
C ASP A 59 14.23 -10.00 -12.16
N ARG A 60 14.18 -9.42 -10.96
CA ARG A 60 15.22 -8.56 -10.38
C ARG A 60 16.04 -9.27 -9.29
N ASP A 61 16.01 -10.60 -9.27
CA ASP A 61 16.72 -11.44 -8.31
C ASP A 61 16.26 -11.25 -6.84
N ALA A 62 14.97 -10.97 -6.62
CA ALA A 62 14.42 -11.02 -5.27
C ALA A 62 14.54 -12.43 -4.66
N ASP A 63 14.93 -12.52 -3.39
CA ASP A 63 15.03 -13.79 -2.68
C ASP A 63 13.63 -14.37 -2.42
N ILE A 64 13.29 -15.41 -3.18
CA ILE A 64 12.02 -16.14 -3.04
C ILE A 64 11.84 -16.77 -1.66
N ASN A 65 12.95 -17.06 -0.96
CA ASN A 65 12.95 -17.67 0.37
C ASN A 65 13.11 -16.63 1.48
N TYR A 66 12.99 -15.34 1.17
CA TYR A 66 13.01 -14.30 2.18
C TYR A 66 12.00 -14.60 3.29
N ALA A 67 12.47 -14.53 4.53
CA ALA A 67 11.68 -14.74 5.72
C ALA A 67 11.60 -13.43 6.53
N ASN A 68 10.43 -13.16 7.12
CA ASN A 68 10.26 -12.03 8.03
C ASN A 68 10.99 -12.27 9.38
N VAL A 69 10.83 -11.34 10.32
CA VAL A 69 11.42 -11.44 11.68
C VAL A 69 10.98 -12.68 12.47
N ASP A 70 9.84 -13.27 12.10
CA ASP A 70 9.29 -14.49 12.73
C ASP A 70 9.76 -15.76 12.01
N GLY A 71 10.51 -15.66 10.91
CA GLY A 71 10.96 -16.79 10.10
C GLY A 71 9.94 -17.28 9.07
N LEU A 72 8.85 -16.53 8.83
CA LEU A 72 7.81 -16.90 7.86
C LEU A 72 8.17 -16.41 6.45
N THR A 73 8.18 -17.34 5.49
CA THR A 73 8.36 -17.03 4.06
C THR A 73 7.02 -16.74 3.39
N ALA A 74 7.05 -16.26 2.14
CA ALA A 74 5.85 -16.03 1.35
C ALA A 74 4.93 -17.26 1.22
N LEU A 75 5.50 -18.47 1.22
CA LEU A 75 4.73 -19.72 1.10
C LEU A 75 3.94 -20.07 2.38
N HIS A 76 4.37 -19.59 3.54
CA HIS A 76 3.72 -19.91 4.81
C HIS A 76 2.46 -19.08 5.08
N GLN A 77 2.35 -17.91 4.44
CA GLN A 77 1.33 -16.90 4.69
C GLN A 77 0.06 -17.17 3.88
#